data_AF-A0A023D652-F1
#
_entry.id   AF-A0A023D652-F1
#
_cell.length_a   1.000
_cell.length_b   1.000
_cell.length_c   1.000
_cell.angle_alpha   90.00
_cell.angle_beta   90.00
_cell.angle_gamma   90.00
#
_symmetry.space_group_name_H-M   'P 1'
#
loop_
_entity.id
_entity.type
_entity.pdbx_description
1 polymer ?
#
loop_
_entity_poly.entity_id
_entity_poly.type
_entity_poly.pdbx_seq_one_letter_code
_entity_poly.pdbx_strand_id
1 'polypeptide(L)'
;MELSKEEVTRLRRLDPAGVHAALIASGAMSVDDPLPKRVGDLRPSENSIDAVKFARKCEYHEAIAWLHETFRDDQTHERNVGIRQVERELFESEVVINKLVKRQMDALGCSEARITLMFKEADEAAQKGADVEIVPESDLSSASSDTSESPAKRKGKFGYLIGKRTENGEKTEKFFNTRDIQNCVGMLRQRNGEGMNVLMTPMDRHCFYVMLDDARNRRGDTESESPVQSWIKAGYKPCLALQTSWESRQIIFRIPKEPFRIIGKTGNDDSCFDRHGLHHYFQKINRESGDHKISGLRHGIRLAGYRNMKPKHERVVEGKAWSLEYPFVKIEHAESTFCSKTMRDALKMCREDVVGRADLDASRQEAARKHVAGLKNGEATQSQKLPPRYAPPLKPQTALGRAAAEFDRRDRERPEQNREHSKCR
;
A
#
# COMPACT_ATOMS: atom_id res chain seq x y z
N MET A 1 29.44 5.87 -19.34
CA MET A 1 29.49 5.94 -17.87
C MET A 1 29.95 4.57 -17.38
N GLU A 2 31.12 4.49 -16.74
CA GLU A 2 31.58 3.24 -16.13
C GLU A 2 31.06 3.19 -14.69
N LEU A 3 30.14 2.27 -14.40
CA LEU A 3 29.68 2.00 -13.03
C LEU A 3 30.49 0.85 -12.43
N SER A 4 30.67 0.85 -11.11
CA SER A 4 31.29 -0.26 -10.40
C SER A 4 30.44 -1.54 -10.49
N LYS A 5 31.07 -2.70 -10.30
CA LYS A 5 30.35 -3.99 -10.31
C LYS A 5 29.34 -4.07 -9.18
N GLU A 6 29.65 -3.47 -8.04
CA GLU A 6 28.80 -3.36 -6.86
C GLU A 6 27.54 -2.56 -7.19
N GLU A 7 27.70 -1.42 -7.87
CA GLU A 7 26.57 -0.57 -8.25
C GLU A 7 25.67 -1.26 -9.28
N VAL A 8 26.24 -1.91 -10.29
CA VAL A 8 25.45 -2.72 -11.23
C VAL A 8 24.70 -3.84 -10.50
N THR A 9 25.31 -4.46 -9.49
CA THR A 9 24.67 -5.49 -8.66
C THR A 9 23.53 -4.90 -7.83
N ARG A 10 23.67 -3.69 -7.30
CA ARG A 10 22.61 -2.93 -6.62
C ARG A 10 21.42 -2.69 -7.56
N LEU A 11 21.69 -2.17 -8.76
CA LEU A 11 20.65 -1.86 -9.75
C LEU A 11 19.86 -3.10 -10.19
N ARG A 12 20.53 -4.26 -10.32
CA ARG A 12 19.88 -5.55 -10.62
C ARG A 12 18.87 -5.99 -9.55
N ARG A 13 19.06 -5.53 -8.32
CA ARG A 13 18.30 -5.92 -7.12
C ARG A 13 17.29 -4.84 -6.69
N LEU A 14 17.08 -3.81 -7.51
CA LEU A 14 16.04 -2.82 -7.25
C LEU A 14 14.67 -3.48 -7.20
N ASP A 15 13.77 -2.88 -6.44
CA ASP A 15 12.40 -3.35 -6.29
C ASP A 15 11.67 -3.36 -7.65
N PRO A 16 11.19 -4.52 -8.14
CA PRO A 16 10.55 -4.61 -9.45
C PRO A 16 9.29 -3.74 -9.58
N ALA A 17 8.49 -3.59 -8.51
CA ALA A 17 7.32 -2.73 -8.56
C ALA A 17 7.72 -1.25 -8.64
N GLY A 18 8.76 -0.84 -7.92
CA GLY A 18 9.34 0.50 -8.04
C GLY A 18 9.86 0.80 -9.44
N VAL A 19 10.59 -0.12 -10.05
CA VAL A 19 11.09 0.01 -11.43
C VAL A 19 9.92 0.13 -12.42
N HIS A 20 8.90 -0.70 -12.27
CA HIS A 20 7.69 -0.61 -13.10
C HIS A 20 7.00 0.74 -12.89
N ALA A 21 6.76 1.16 -11.65
CA ALA A 21 6.13 2.46 -11.36
C ALA A 21 6.89 3.63 -12.00
N ALA A 22 8.23 3.59 -12.00
CA ALA A 22 9.08 4.57 -12.66
C ALA A 22 9.00 4.51 -14.21
N LEU A 23 8.83 3.31 -14.77
CA LEU A 23 8.59 3.14 -16.21
C LEU A 23 7.21 3.68 -16.63
N ILE A 24 6.18 3.48 -15.81
CA ILE A 24 4.86 4.11 -16.00
C ILE A 24 4.99 5.63 -15.95
N ALA A 25 5.67 6.14 -14.91
CA ALA A 25 5.89 7.55 -14.67
C ALA A 25 6.55 8.27 -15.86
N SER A 26 7.56 7.63 -16.45
CA SER A 26 8.28 8.15 -17.61
C SER A 26 7.51 8.00 -18.93
N GLY A 27 6.34 7.37 -18.92
CA GLY A 27 5.56 7.06 -20.13
C GLY A 27 6.17 5.94 -20.98
N ALA A 28 7.19 5.24 -20.49
CA ALA A 28 7.80 4.11 -21.16
C ALA A 28 6.92 2.85 -21.14
N MET A 29 5.92 2.81 -20.25
CA MET A 29 4.99 1.70 -20.11
C MET A 29 3.61 2.22 -19.70
N SER A 30 2.55 1.56 -20.16
CA SER A 30 1.18 1.79 -19.70
C SER A 30 0.92 1.05 -18.39
N VAL A 31 0.00 1.56 -17.57
CA VAL A 31 -0.42 0.89 -16.31
C VAL A 31 -1.08 -0.46 -16.59
N ASP A 32 -1.68 -0.60 -17.77
CA ASP A 32 -2.32 -1.85 -18.21
C ASP A 32 -1.38 -2.82 -18.89
N ASP A 33 -0.15 -2.39 -19.21
CA ASP A 33 0.80 -3.27 -19.85
C ASP A 33 1.09 -4.44 -18.90
N PRO A 34 1.00 -5.68 -19.39
CA PRO A 34 1.31 -6.82 -18.57
C PRO A 34 2.76 -6.66 -18.10
N LEU A 35 2.98 -6.85 -16.80
CA LEU A 35 4.31 -7.20 -16.34
C LEU A 35 4.79 -8.35 -17.21
N PRO A 36 5.98 -8.28 -17.84
CA PRO A 36 6.48 -9.38 -18.65
C PRO A 36 6.51 -10.64 -17.78
N LYS A 37 5.50 -11.51 -17.91
CA LYS A 37 5.40 -12.74 -17.10
C LYS A 37 6.52 -13.73 -17.45
N ARG A 38 7.30 -13.45 -18.51
CA ARG A 38 8.55 -14.07 -18.96
C ARG A 38 9.02 -13.37 -20.24
N VAL A 39 10.30 -13.02 -20.32
CA VAL A 39 11.02 -12.92 -21.60
C VAL A 39 12.03 -14.07 -21.61
N GLY A 40 11.66 -15.24 -22.15
CA GLY A 40 12.52 -16.43 -22.21
C GLY A 40 12.69 -17.21 -20.88
N ASP A 41 13.80 -17.96 -20.76
CA ASP A 41 14.16 -18.85 -19.64
C ASP A 41 14.64 -18.14 -18.36
N LEU A 42 14.28 -16.87 -18.17
CA LEU A 42 14.74 -16.09 -17.03
C LEU A 42 14.03 -16.52 -15.73
N ARG A 43 14.83 -16.77 -14.69
CA ARG A 43 14.39 -17.17 -13.35
C ARG A 43 13.82 -15.98 -12.54
N PRO A 44 13.06 -16.24 -11.45
CA PRO A 44 12.31 -15.25 -10.64
C PRO A 44 13.11 -14.13 -9.92
N SER A 45 14.38 -13.95 -10.27
CA SER A 45 15.22 -12.81 -9.89
C SER A 45 15.29 -11.82 -11.04
N GLU A 46 14.11 -11.39 -11.50
CA GLU A 46 13.88 -10.49 -12.62
C GLU A 46 14.77 -9.25 -12.49
N ASN A 47 15.81 -9.20 -13.31
CA ASN A 47 16.79 -8.14 -13.32
C ASN A 47 16.11 -6.84 -13.76
N SER A 48 16.04 -5.84 -12.88
CA SER A 48 15.49 -4.51 -13.18
C SER A 48 16.02 -3.90 -14.48
N ILE A 49 17.26 -4.24 -14.86
CA ILE A 49 17.87 -3.81 -16.13
C ILE A 49 17.11 -4.40 -17.32
N ASP A 50 16.73 -5.68 -17.28
CA ASP A 50 16.02 -6.32 -18.38
C ASP A 50 14.58 -5.82 -18.51
N ALA A 51 13.92 -5.51 -17.39
CA ALA A 51 12.62 -4.83 -17.41
C ALA A 51 12.70 -3.48 -18.12
N VAL A 52 13.74 -2.69 -17.85
CA VAL A 52 13.96 -1.39 -18.50
C VAL A 52 14.30 -1.55 -19.97
N LYS A 53 15.18 -2.49 -20.33
CA LYS A 53 15.51 -2.79 -21.74
C LYS A 53 14.25 -3.13 -22.52
N PHE A 54 13.38 -3.99 -21.97
CA PHE A 54 12.14 -4.39 -22.60
C PHE A 54 11.18 -3.20 -22.79
N ALA A 55 10.90 -2.47 -21.71
CA ALA A 55 9.93 -1.37 -21.75
C ALA A 55 10.40 -0.19 -22.62
N ARG A 56 11.69 0.19 -22.51
CA ARG A 56 12.25 1.33 -23.22
C ARG A 56 12.81 0.98 -24.60
N LYS A 57 12.86 -0.30 -24.96
CA LYS A 57 13.49 -0.81 -26.19
C LYS A 57 14.92 -0.27 -26.35
N CYS A 58 15.70 -0.35 -25.28
CA CYS A 58 17.05 0.22 -25.19
C CYS A 58 18.10 -0.84 -24.91
N GLU A 59 19.37 -0.48 -25.13
CA GLU A 59 20.50 -1.35 -24.88
C GLU A 59 20.88 -1.41 -23.39
N TYR A 60 21.67 -2.42 -23.01
CA TYR A 60 22.06 -2.67 -21.62
C TYR A 60 22.65 -1.45 -20.89
N HIS A 61 23.50 -0.69 -21.57
CA HIS A 61 24.18 0.47 -20.98
C HIS A 61 23.21 1.64 -20.75
N GLU A 62 22.24 1.81 -21.65
CA GLU A 62 21.20 2.84 -21.53
C GLU A 62 20.22 2.49 -20.40
N ALA A 63 19.86 1.21 -20.27
CA ALA A 63 19.02 0.73 -19.17
C ALA A 63 19.69 0.93 -17.81
N ILE A 64 20.99 0.63 -17.70
CA ILE A 64 21.77 0.89 -16.48
C ILE A 64 21.84 2.38 -16.17
N ALA A 65 22.15 3.21 -17.17
CA ALA A 65 22.26 4.66 -16.96
C ALA A 65 20.94 5.23 -16.44
N TRP A 66 19.81 4.80 -17.03
CA TRP A 66 18.50 5.21 -16.57
C TRP A 66 18.18 4.74 -15.15
N LEU A 67 18.47 3.47 -14.81
CA LEU A 67 18.24 2.97 -13.46
C LEU A 67 19.10 3.72 -12.44
N HIS A 68 20.37 3.96 -12.76
CA HIS A 68 21.29 4.70 -11.90
C HIS A 68 20.81 6.14 -11.64
N GLU A 69 20.32 6.82 -12.68
CA GLU A 69 19.77 8.18 -12.55
C GLU A 69 18.47 8.20 -11.76
N THR A 70 17.54 7.28 -12.09
CA THR A 70 16.19 7.24 -11.51
C THR A 70 16.19 6.77 -10.06
N PHE A 71 17.11 5.87 -9.69
CA PHE A 71 17.19 5.23 -8.37
C PHE A 71 18.50 5.57 -7.64
N ARG A 72 19.07 6.75 -7.92
CA ARG A 72 20.31 7.23 -7.29
C ARG A 72 20.19 7.25 -5.75
N ASP A 73 19.07 7.74 -5.24
CA ASP A 73 18.82 7.88 -3.80
C ASP A 73 18.07 6.68 -3.19
N ASP A 74 17.90 5.60 -3.97
CA ASP A 74 17.19 4.41 -3.52
C ASP A 74 18.12 3.47 -2.73
N GLN A 75 18.14 3.69 -1.41
CA GLN A 75 18.90 2.90 -0.44
C GLN A 75 18.15 1.65 0.06
N THR A 76 17.12 1.18 -0.66
CA THR A 76 16.35 0.01 -0.23
C THR A 76 17.20 -1.26 -0.21
N HIS A 77 18.25 -1.35 -1.02
CA HIS A 77 19.19 -2.48 -0.99
C HIS A 77 20.07 -2.50 0.28
N GLU A 78 20.52 -1.34 0.76
CA GLU A 78 21.38 -1.21 1.95
C GLU A 78 20.65 -1.55 3.26
N ARG A 79 19.32 -1.45 3.28
CA ARG A 79 18.48 -1.79 4.45
C ARG A 79 18.21 -3.29 4.60
N ASN A 80 18.50 -4.08 3.56
CA ASN A 80 18.24 -5.52 3.51
C ASN A 80 19.37 -6.38 4.09
N VAL A 81 20.27 -5.81 4.87
CA VAL A 81 21.46 -6.50 5.40
C VAL A 81 21.21 -6.86 6.86
N GLY A 82 21.18 -8.15 7.20
CA GLY A 82 21.40 -8.58 8.58
C GLY A 82 20.41 -9.53 9.23
N ILE A 83 19.71 -10.41 8.50
CA ILE A 83 19.07 -11.56 9.16
C ILE A 83 19.97 -12.79 9.05
N ARG A 84 20.49 -13.22 10.21
CA ARG A 84 21.06 -14.56 10.38
C ARG A 84 19.98 -15.55 9.97
N GLN A 85 20.26 -16.31 8.92
CA GLN A 85 19.43 -17.43 8.55
C GLN A 85 19.25 -18.32 9.79
N VAL A 86 18.01 -18.67 10.12
CA VAL A 86 17.78 -19.56 11.24
C VAL A 86 18.36 -20.92 10.84
N GLU A 87 19.46 -21.32 11.47
CA GLU A 87 20.12 -22.61 11.28
C GLU A 87 19.34 -23.71 12.02
N ARG A 88 18.05 -23.87 11.68
CA ARG A 88 17.26 -25.01 12.13
C ARG A 88 16.39 -25.53 11.01
N GLU A 89 16.07 -26.81 11.09
CA GLU A 89 15.07 -27.41 10.22
C GLU A 89 13.70 -26.77 10.49
N LEU A 90 13.01 -26.44 9.39
CA LEU A 90 11.67 -25.88 9.45
C LEU A 90 10.65 -27.02 9.57
N PHE A 91 9.62 -26.82 10.39
CA PHE A 91 8.48 -27.71 10.39
C PHE A 91 7.74 -27.62 9.06
N GLU A 92 7.03 -28.67 8.65
CA GLU A 92 6.24 -28.67 7.40
C GLU A 92 5.26 -27.49 7.32
N SER A 93 4.61 -27.17 8.45
CA SER A 93 3.72 -26.01 8.54
C SER A 93 4.45 -24.67 8.29
N GLU A 94 5.70 -24.54 8.74
CA GLU A 94 6.52 -23.35 8.51
C GLU A 94 6.98 -23.25 7.04
N VAL A 95 7.27 -24.39 6.40
CA VAL A 95 7.56 -24.43 4.96
C VAL A 95 6.36 -23.95 4.14
N VAL A 96 5.14 -24.36 4.51
CA VAL A 96 3.91 -23.90 3.87
C VAL A 96 3.72 -22.40 4.09
N ILE A 97 3.88 -21.91 5.33
CA ILE A 97 3.78 -20.47 5.63
C ILE A 97 4.82 -19.69 4.82
N ASN A 98 6.07 -20.15 4.73
CA ASN A 98 7.12 -19.48 3.95
C ASN A 98 6.78 -19.36 2.47
N LYS A 99 6.14 -20.38 1.88
CA LYS A 99 5.63 -20.32 0.50
C LYS A 99 4.51 -19.29 0.35
N LEU A 100 3.58 -19.23 1.32
CA LEU A 100 2.49 -18.26 1.32
C LEU A 100 2.98 -16.82 1.51
N VAL A 101 3.91 -16.59 2.44
CA VAL A 101 4.57 -15.29 2.66
C VAL A 101 5.24 -14.83 1.36
N LYS A 102 6.03 -15.70 0.72
CA LYS A 102 6.67 -15.36 -0.56
C LYS A 102 5.64 -14.98 -1.61
N ARG A 103 4.60 -15.81 -1.81
CA ARG A 103 3.54 -15.56 -2.78
C ARG A 103 2.82 -14.24 -2.52
N GLN A 104 2.54 -13.91 -1.24
CA GLN A 104 1.91 -12.65 -0.86
C GLN A 104 2.82 -11.44 -1.12
N MET A 105 4.10 -11.52 -0.73
CA MET A 105 5.08 -10.45 -0.98
C MET A 105 5.32 -10.24 -2.48
N ASP A 106 5.45 -11.31 -3.28
CA ASP A 106 5.61 -11.23 -4.73
C ASP A 106 4.39 -10.56 -5.39
N ALA A 107 3.18 -10.89 -4.94
CA ALA A 107 1.93 -10.33 -5.46
C ALA A 107 1.79 -8.84 -5.12
N LEU A 108 2.15 -8.45 -3.90
CA LEU A 108 2.26 -7.04 -3.52
C LEU A 108 3.39 -6.37 -4.31
N GLY A 109 4.45 -7.10 -4.63
CA GLY A 109 5.66 -6.58 -5.25
C GLY A 109 6.37 -5.54 -4.40
N CYS A 110 6.22 -5.58 -3.08
CA CYS A 110 6.95 -4.69 -2.19
C CYS A 110 8.23 -5.36 -1.70
N SER A 111 9.34 -4.63 -1.71
CA SER A 111 10.62 -5.10 -1.18
C SER A 111 10.70 -5.05 0.34
N GLU A 112 9.95 -4.15 0.97
CA GLU A 112 9.98 -3.86 2.41
C GLU A 112 8.55 -3.83 2.98
N ALA A 113 8.39 -4.44 4.15
CA ALA A 113 7.16 -4.41 4.92
C ALA A 113 7.44 -4.20 6.41
N ARG A 114 6.47 -3.63 7.11
CA ARG A 114 6.43 -3.55 8.57
C ARG A 114 5.58 -4.70 9.11
N ILE A 115 6.06 -5.40 10.13
CA ILE A 115 5.29 -6.47 10.79
C ILE A 115 4.66 -5.96 12.08
N THR A 116 3.39 -6.28 12.27
CA THR A 116 2.61 -5.93 13.46
C THR A 116 2.00 -7.18 14.07
N LEU A 117 2.18 -7.35 15.39
CA LEU A 117 1.51 -8.36 16.19
C LEU A 117 0.39 -7.67 16.96
N MET A 118 -0.86 -7.89 16.56
CA MET A 118 -2.03 -7.24 17.13
C MET A 118 -2.71 -8.17 18.13
N PHE A 119 -3.10 -7.64 19.30
CA PHE A 119 -3.83 -8.43 20.30
C PHE A 119 -5.17 -8.93 19.74
N LYS A 120 -5.65 -10.10 20.19
CA LYS A 120 -6.96 -10.63 19.72
C LYS A 120 -8.13 -9.74 20.09
N GLU A 121 -8.04 -9.05 21.21
CA GLU A 121 -9.07 -8.14 21.72
C GLU A 121 -9.05 -6.78 21.01
N ALA A 122 -7.95 -6.45 20.31
CA ALA A 122 -7.83 -5.19 19.61
C ALA A 122 -8.68 -5.20 18.32
N ASP A 123 -9.41 -4.12 18.12
CA ASP A 123 -10.08 -3.86 16.84
C ASP A 123 -9.22 -2.99 15.94
N GLU A 124 -9.36 -3.16 14.62
CA GLU A 124 -8.54 -2.45 13.62
C GLU A 124 -8.86 -0.96 13.59
N ALA A 125 -10.11 -0.59 13.90
CA ALA A 125 -10.51 0.80 14.12
C ALA A 125 -9.84 1.43 15.36
N ALA A 126 -9.43 0.62 16.35
CA ALA A 126 -8.77 1.08 17.57
C ALA A 126 -7.32 1.49 17.34
N GLN A 127 -6.71 1.17 16.18
CA GLN A 127 -5.38 1.66 15.81
C GLN A 127 -5.30 3.20 15.85
N LYS A 128 -6.45 3.88 15.67
CA LYS A 128 -6.55 5.34 15.71
C LYS A 128 -6.62 5.82 17.16
N GLY A 129 -5.46 6.00 17.78
CA GLY A 129 -5.32 6.57 19.13
C GLY A 129 -4.90 5.58 20.22
N ALA A 130 -4.83 4.28 19.90
CA ALA A 130 -4.16 3.31 20.76
C ALA A 130 -2.65 3.32 20.52
N ASP A 131 -1.89 3.17 21.59
CA ASP A 131 -0.45 3.04 21.54
C ASP A 131 -0.06 1.69 20.94
N VAL A 132 0.95 1.72 20.07
CA VAL A 132 1.61 0.50 19.60
C VAL A 132 2.95 0.43 20.31
N GLU A 133 3.18 -0.67 21.00
CA GLU A 133 4.44 -0.88 21.71
C GLU A 133 5.53 -1.26 20.72
N ILE A 134 6.69 -0.64 20.87
CA ILE A 134 7.86 -0.85 20.01
C ILE A 134 8.72 -1.94 20.65
N VAL A 135 8.94 -3.04 19.93
CA VAL A 135 9.74 -4.16 20.45
C VAL A 135 10.84 -4.55 19.46
N PRO A 136 12.12 -4.60 19.90
CA PRO A 136 13.21 -5.14 19.10
C PRO A 136 13.00 -6.61 18.75
N GLU A 137 13.51 -7.04 17.60
CA GLU A 137 13.46 -8.46 17.19
C GLU A 137 14.14 -9.42 18.17
N SER A 138 15.30 -9.03 18.73
CA SER A 138 16.00 -9.78 19.77
C SER A 138 15.13 -9.98 21.00
N ASP A 139 14.43 -8.90 21.36
CA ASP A 139 13.67 -8.81 22.59
C ASP A 139 12.33 -9.49 22.42
N LEU A 140 11.88 -9.83 21.21
CA LEU A 140 10.67 -10.63 21.00
C LEU A 140 10.81 -12.07 21.46
N SER A 141 12.03 -12.59 21.66
CA SER A 141 12.21 -13.91 22.29
C SER A 141 12.11 -13.85 23.82
N SER A 142 12.42 -12.69 24.43
CA SER A 142 12.46 -12.47 25.88
C SER A 142 11.30 -11.63 26.42
N ALA A 143 10.63 -10.88 25.56
CA ALA A 143 9.39 -10.16 25.83
C ALA A 143 8.42 -11.23 26.25
N SER A 144 8.10 -11.27 27.54
CA SER A 144 7.32 -12.36 28.08
C SER A 144 6.05 -12.46 27.23
N SER A 145 5.76 -13.68 26.78
CA SER A 145 4.45 -14.05 26.31
C SER A 145 3.45 -14.02 27.47
N ASP A 146 3.54 -13.04 28.38
CA ASP A 146 2.55 -12.84 29.42
C ASP A 146 1.26 -12.34 28.76
N THR A 147 0.60 -13.30 28.12
CA THR A 147 -0.84 -13.42 28.11
C THR A 147 -1.41 -13.29 29.53
N SER A 148 -0.60 -13.41 30.59
CA SER A 148 -0.93 -13.10 31.99
C SER A 148 -1.06 -11.60 32.31
N GLU A 149 -0.56 -10.68 31.46
CA GLU A 149 -0.95 -9.28 31.59
C GLU A 149 -2.46 -9.18 31.40
N SER A 150 -3.17 -8.82 32.47
CA SER A 150 -4.62 -8.76 32.44
C SER A 150 -5.08 -7.80 31.33
N PRO A 151 -6.25 -8.04 30.70
CA PRO A 151 -6.82 -7.13 29.71
C PRO A 151 -6.87 -5.66 30.18
N ALA A 152 -6.95 -5.42 31.50
CA ALA A 152 -6.89 -4.10 32.10
C ALA A 152 -5.53 -3.38 31.92
N LYS A 153 -4.40 -4.11 31.93
CA LYS A 153 -3.06 -3.55 31.69
C LYS A 153 -2.79 -3.23 30.21
N ARG A 154 -3.51 -3.88 29.28
CA ARG A 154 -3.45 -3.60 27.84
C ARG A 154 -4.38 -2.46 27.40
N LYS A 155 -5.08 -1.82 28.33
CA LYS A 155 -6.02 -0.74 28.02
C LYS A 155 -5.29 0.40 27.31
N GLY A 156 -5.69 0.66 26.07
CA GLY A 156 -5.07 1.68 25.22
C GLY A 156 -3.91 1.18 24.36
N LYS A 157 -3.53 -0.11 24.40
CA LYS A 157 -2.53 -0.70 23.49
C LYS A 157 -3.20 -1.50 22.38
N PHE A 158 -2.72 -1.35 21.15
CA PHE A 158 -3.20 -2.09 19.96
C PHE A 158 -2.42 -3.39 19.72
N GLY A 159 -1.12 -3.37 20.00
CA GLY A 159 -0.22 -4.48 19.72
C GLY A 159 1.25 -4.06 19.74
N TYR A 160 2.10 -4.90 19.16
CA TYR A 160 3.53 -4.70 19.06
C TYR A 160 3.96 -4.43 17.62
N LEU A 161 4.85 -3.48 17.45
CA LEU A 161 5.59 -3.26 16.22
C LEU A 161 6.97 -3.88 16.30
N ILE A 162 7.20 -4.84 15.41
CA ILE A 162 8.46 -5.55 15.33
C ILE A 162 9.50 -4.66 14.64
N GLY A 163 10.71 -4.61 15.20
CA GLY A 163 11.88 -4.05 14.50
C GLY A 163 12.07 -2.54 14.69
N LYS A 164 11.23 -1.87 15.48
CA LYS A 164 11.56 -0.52 15.95
C LYS A 164 12.49 -0.60 17.17
N ARG A 165 13.48 0.28 17.22
CA ARG A 165 14.47 0.39 18.31
C ARG A 165 14.72 1.86 18.60
N THR A 166 15.23 2.14 19.80
CA THR A 166 15.80 3.45 20.14
C THR A 166 17.30 3.23 20.26
N GLU A 167 18.08 3.72 19.30
CA GLU A 167 19.54 3.64 19.31
C GLU A 167 20.08 5.08 19.44
N ASN A 168 20.91 5.33 20.45
CA ASN A 168 21.49 6.66 20.73
C ASN A 168 20.46 7.80 20.85
N GLY A 169 19.24 7.51 21.30
CA GLY A 169 18.14 8.48 21.39
C GLY A 169 17.37 8.71 20.10
N GLU A 170 17.79 8.11 18.98
CA GLU A 170 17.07 8.12 17.71
C GLU A 170 16.21 6.87 17.55
N LYS A 171 14.96 7.07 17.11
CA LYS A 171 14.06 5.95 16.79
C LYS A 171 14.43 5.39 15.43
N THR A 172 15.06 4.22 15.42
CA THR A 172 15.34 3.47 14.21
C THR A 172 14.23 2.45 13.97
N GLU A 173 13.83 2.28 12.71
CA GLU A 173 12.84 1.29 12.31
C GLU A 173 13.44 0.36 11.26
N LYS A 174 13.44 -0.93 11.56
CA LYS A 174 13.76 -2.00 10.62
C LYS A 174 12.51 -2.37 9.84
N PHE A 175 12.61 -2.33 8.52
CA PHE A 175 11.65 -2.97 7.63
C PHE A 175 12.13 -4.37 7.25
N PHE A 176 11.17 -5.24 6.97
CA PHE A 176 11.39 -6.66 6.71
C PHE A 176 11.17 -6.93 5.23
N ASN A 177 12.15 -7.54 4.57
CA ASN A 177 11.95 -8.12 3.24
C ASN A 177 11.34 -9.53 3.34
N THR A 178 11.07 -10.15 2.18
CA THR A 178 10.49 -11.51 2.13
C THR A 178 11.30 -12.55 2.90
N ARG A 179 12.63 -12.54 2.77
CA ARG A 179 13.50 -13.51 3.46
C ARG A 179 13.50 -13.26 4.96
N ASP A 180 13.44 -12.00 5.36
CA ASP A 180 13.38 -11.62 6.75
C ASP A 180 12.13 -12.19 7.43
N ILE A 181 10.97 -11.99 6.82
CA ILE A 181 9.69 -12.52 7.33
C ILE A 181 9.73 -14.05 7.37
N GLN A 182 10.31 -14.71 6.36
CA GLN A 182 10.45 -16.17 6.32
C GLN A 182 11.36 -16.70 7.44
N ASN A 183 12.41 -15.96 7.81
CA ASN A 183 13.26 -16.32 8.93
C ASN A 183 12.55 -16.12 10.28
N CYS A 184 11.60 -15.17 10.37
CA CYS A 184 10.80 -14.95 11.56
C CYS A 184 9.63 -15.94 11.73
N VAL A 185 9.40 -16.87 10.79
CA VAL A 185 8.17 -17.69 10.72
C VAL A 185 7.85 -18.44 12.02
N GLY A 186 8.87 -19.01 12.68
CA GLY A 186 8.69 -19.77 13.92
C GLY A 186 8.21 -18.91 15.09
N MET A 187 8.84 -17.75 15.27
CA MET A 187 8.42 -16.77 16.27
C MET A 187 7.01 -16.27 15.98
N LEU A 188 6.73 -15.87 14.73
CA LEU A 188 5.39 -15.39 14.35
C LEU A 188 4.31 -16.46 14.56
N ARG A 189 4.64 -17.74 14.30
CA ARG A 189 3.72 -18.86 14.49
C ARG A 189 3.44 -19.10 15.98
N GLN A 190 4.47 -19.03 16.82
CA GLN A 190 4.31 -19.11 18.27
C GLN A 190 3.40 -17.99 18.78
N ARG A 191 3.68 -16.74 18.41
CA ARG A 191 2.88 -15.57 18.79
C ARG A 191 1.43 -15.65 18.30
N ASN A 192 1.21 -16.22 17.12
CA ASN A 192 -0.13 -16.47 16.64
C ASN A 192 -0.87 -17.55 17.46
N GLY A 193 -0.16 -18.59 17.91
CA GLY A 193 -0.67 -19.58 18.85
C GLY A 193 -1.03 -18.99 20.22
N GLU A 194 -0.32 -17.94 20.65
CA GLU A 194 -0.60 -17.18 21.88
C GLU A 194 -1.80 -16.22 21.74
N GLY A 195 -2.45 -16.16 20.57
CA GLY A 195 -3.62 -15.32 20.35
C GLY A 195 -3.32 -13.99 19.67
N MET A 196 -2.10 -13.75 19.16
CA MET A 196 -1.82 -12.53 18.40
C MET A 196 -2.16 -12.68 16.91
N ASN A 197 -2.75 -11.65 16.32
CA ASN A 197 -2.94 -11.55 14.89
C ASN A 197 -1.65 -11.05 14.24
N VAL A 198 -1.26 -11.63 13.11
CA VAL A 198 -0.06 -11.22 12.37
C VAL A 198 -0.46 -10.41 11.15
N LEU A 199 0.02 -9.17 11.08
CA LEU A 199 -0.23 -8.26 9.97
C LEU A 199 1.08 -7.78 9.34
N MET A 200 1.03 -7.49 8.05
CA MET A 200 2.09 -6.80 7.32
C MET A 200 1.57 -5.49 6.73
N THR A 201 2.35 -4.42 6.81
CA THR A 201 2.07 -3.16 6.10
C THR A 201 3.17 -2.93 5.07
N PRO A 202 2.87 -2.92 3.76
CA PRO A 202 3.86 -2.59 2.73
C PRO A 202 4.46 -1.20 2.96
N MET A 203 5.79 -1.10 2.90
CA MET A 203 6.55 0.14 3.11
C MET A 203 7.26 0.56 1.83
N ASP A 204 6.45 0.75 0.78
CA ASP A 204 6.91 1.00 -0.58
C ASP A 204 7.13 2.50 -0.84
N ARG A 205 8.22 2.82 -1.55
CA ARG A 205 8.57 4.19 -1.94
C ARG A 205 7.83 4.66 -3.17
N HIS A 206 7.42 3.75 -4.05
CA HIS A 206 6.98 4.02 -5.42
C HIS A 206 5.51 3.65 -5.66
N CYS A 207 4.91 2.81 -4.79
CA CYS A 207 3.51 2.41 -4.91
C CYS A 207 2.65 2.82 -3.70
N PHE A 208 1.36 3.06 -3.96
CA PHE A 208 0.30 3.02 -2.94
C PHE A 208 -0.45 1.69 -3.03
N TYR A 209 -0.93 1.24 -1.88
CA TYR A 209 -1.76 0.04 -1.73
C TYR A 209 -3.12 0.48 -1.21
N VAL A 210 -4.13 0.37 -2.05
CA VAL A 210 -5.51 0.71 -1.70
C VAL A 210 -6.23 -0.57 -1.31
N MET A 211 -6.54 -0.70 -0.02
CA MET A 211 -7.23 -1.87 0.52
C MET A 211 -8.75 -1.64 0.57
N LEU A 212 -9.50 -2.63 0.14
CA LEU A 212 -10.91 -2.81 0.42
C LEU A 212 -11.03 -3.89 1.51
N ASP A 213 -11.32 -3.46 2.73
CA ASP A 213 -11.45 -4.34 3.89
C ASP A 213 -12.90 -4.80 4.08
N ASP A 214 -13.11 -5.97 4.68
CA ASP A 214 -14.42 -6.65 4.73
C ASP A 214 -15.18 -6.55 3.38
N ALA A 215 -14.47 -6.90 2.30
CA ALA A 215 -14.91 -6.68 0.93
C ALA A 215 -16.24 -7.39 0.62
N ARG A 216 -17.16 -6.63 0.03
CA ARG A 216 -18.46 -7.08 -0.48
C ARG A 216 -18.47 -7.05 -2.00
N ASN A 217 -19.42 -7.76 -2.60
CA ASN A 217 -19.69 -7.63 -4.04
C ASN A 217 -19.91 -6.16 -4.38
N ARG A 218 -19.45 -5.77 -5.57
CA ARG A 218 -19.65 -4.41 -6.05
C ARG A 218 -21.15 -4.16 -6.17
N ARG A 219 -21.59 -2.93 -5.86
CA ARG A 219 -22.98 -2.54 -5.95
C ARG A 219 -23.58 -2.92 -7.32
N GLY A 220 -24.70 -3.63 -7.30
CA GLY A 220 -25.42 -4.07 -8.50
C GLY A 220 -24.92 -5.40 -9.09
N ASP A 221 -23.95 -6.07 -8.47
CA ASP A 221 -23.50 -7.39 -8.89
C ASP A 221 -24.06 -8.49 -7.97
N THR A 222 -25.06 -9.19 -8.48
CA THR A 222 -25.74 -10.32 -7.82
C THR A 222 -25.32 -11.67 -8.38
N GLU A 223 -24.51 -11.69 -9.44
CA GLU A 223 -24.17 -12.91 -10.18
C GLU A 223 -22.81 -13.49 -9.76
N SER A 224 -21.89 -12.64 -9.31
CA SER A 224 -20.55 -13.11 -8.90
C SER A 224 -20.60 -13.93 -7.62
N GLU A 225 -19.91 -15.08 -7.63
CA GLU A 225 -19.86 -16.03 -6.51
C GLU A 225 -19.02 -15.48 -5.34
N SER A 226 -18.20 -14.47 -5.59
CA SER A 226 -17.37 -13.84 -4.57
C SER A 226 -17.13 -12.35 -4.84
N PRO A 227 -16.80 -11.57 -3.79
CA PRO A 227 -16.34 -10.20 -3.94
C PRO A 227 -15.17 -10.09 -4.89
N VAL A 228 -14.18 -10.99 -4.81
CA VAL A 228 -12.99 -10.94 -5.68
C VAL A 228 -13.38 -11.01 -7.16
N GLN A 229 -14.21 -11.98 -7.53
CA GLN A 229 -14.73 -12.10 -8.91
C GLN A 229 -15.54 -10.87 -9.32
N SER A 230 -16.38 -10.35 -8.43
CA SER A 230 -17.19 -9.16 -8.68
C SER A 230 -16.36 -7.94 -9.08
N TRP A 231 -15.26 -7.70 -8.36
CA TRP A 231 -14.35 -6.60 -8.63
C TRP A 231 -13.54 -6.83 -9.91
N ILE A 232 -13.09 -8.06 -10.18
CA ILE A 232 -12.39 -8.41 -11.42
C ILE A 232 -13.31 -8.25 -12.64
N LYS A 233 -14.56 -8.75 -12.59
CA LYS A 233 -15.57 -8.60 -13.66
C LYS A 233 -15.88 -7.13 -13.94
N ALA A 234 -15.80 -6.28 -12.92
CA ALA A 234 -15.92 -4.83 -13.07
C ALA A 234 -14.67 -4.15 -13.65
N GLY A 235 -13.62 -4.89 -14.03
CA GLY A 235 -12.41 -4.37 -14.66
C GLY A 235 -11.37 -3.84 -13.69
N TYR A 236 -11.48 -4.14 -12.39
CA TYR A 236 -10.39 -3.89 -11.45
C TYR A 236 -9.35 -5.02 -11.53
N LYS A 237 -8.09 -4.69 -11.27
CA LYS A 237 -6.96 -5.62 -11.25
C LYS A 237 -6.36 -5.68 -9.85
N PRO A 238 -6.94 -6.45 -8.92
CA PRO A 238 -6.36 -6.60 -7.58
C PRO A 238 -4.98 -7.24 -7.69
N CYS A 239 -4.02 -6.77 -6.91
CA CYS A 239 -2.73 -7.45 -6.85
C CYS A 239 -2.76 -8.62 -5.87
N LEU A 240 -3.59 -8.51 -4.82
CA LEU A 240 -3.75 -9.53 -3.79
C LEU A 240 -5.21 -9.53 -3.33
N ALA A 241 -5.78 -10.72 -3.12
CA ALA A 241 -6.99 -10.88 -2.35
C ALA A 241 -6.84 -12.02 -1.34
N LEU A 242 -7.30 -11.77 -0.12
CA LEU A 242 -7.18 -12.68 1.02
C LEU A 242 -8.56 -13.01 1.56
N GLN A 243 -8.82 -14.29 1.82
CA GLN A 243 -9.89 -14.71 2.73
C GLN A 243 -9.34 -14.58 4.16
N THR A 244 -9.81 -13.59 4.93
CA THR A 244 -9.28 -13.24 6.26
C THR A 244 -10.04 -13.89 7.41
N SER A 245 -11.27 -14.35 7.16
CA SER A 245 -12.06 -15.19 8.05
C SER A 245 -12.98 -16.09 7.22
N TRP A 246 -13.98 -16.73 7.84
CA TRP A 246 -14.91 -17.62 7.14
C TRP A 246 -15.61 -16.94 5.95
N GLU A 247 -16.01 -15.67 6.11
CA GLU A 247 -16.83 -14.95 5.13
C GLU A 247 -16.22 -13.61 4.70
N SER A 248 -15.21 -13.11 5.42
CA SER A 248 -14.57 -11.83 5.12
C SER A 248 -13.36 -11.96 4.19
N ARG A 249 -13.18 -10.94 3.36
CA ARG A 249 -12.09 -10.81 2.39
C ARG A 249 -11.44 -9.44 2.47
N GLN A 250 -10.13 -9.39 2.23
CA GLN A 250 -9.38 -8.18 1.94
C GLN A 250 -8.97 -8.19 0.47
N ILE A 251 -9.27 -7.11 -0.27
CA ILE A 251 -8.83 -6.94 -1.66
C ILE A 251 -7.88 -5.75 -1.73
N ILE A 252 -6.70 -5.94 -2.31
CA ILE A 252 -5.66 -4.92 -2.38
C ILE A 252 -5.42 -4.55 -3.84
N PHE A 253 -5.46 -3.25 -4.11
CA PHE A 253 -5.12 -2.67 -5.41
C PHE A 253 -3.82 -1.89 -5.30
N ARG A 254 -2.82 -2.26 -6.11
CA ARG A 254 -1.56 -1.51 -6.22
C ARG A 254 -1.69 -0.44 -7.29
N ILE A 255 -1.25 0.78 -6.98
CA ILE A 255 -1.20 1.91 -7.93
C ILE A 255 0.15 2.64 -7.78
N PRO A 256 0.73 3.21 -8.85
CA PRO A 256 1.96 3.99 -8.77
C PRO A 256 1.72 5.32 -8.02
N LYS A 257 2.72 5.80 -7.27
CA LYS A 257 2.65 7.09 -6.55
C LYS A 257 2.87 8.29 -7.46
N GLU A 258 3.69 8.14 -8.50
CA GLU A 258 4.12 9.28 -9.33
C GLU A 258 2.97 10.13 -9.88
N PRO A 259 1.85 9.55 -10.37
CA PRO A 259 0.71 10.34 -10.82
C PRO A 259 0.08 11.23 -9.74
N PHE A 260 0.43 11.05 -8.47
CA PHE A 260 -0.02 11.86 -7.35
C PHE A 260 1.04 12.87 -6.88
N ARG A 261 2.20 12.97 -7.54
CA ARG A 261 3.29 13.86 -7.10
C ARG A 261 2.87 15.34 -7.16
N ILE A 262 3.16 16.06 -6.08
CA ILE A 262 2.95 17.50 -6.01
C ILE A 262 4.02 18.20 -6.84
N ILE A 263 3.63 19.17 -7.67
CA ILE A 263 4.60 19.92 -8.49
C ILE A 263 5.67 20.56 -7.61
N GLY A 264 6.92 20.44 -8.05
CA GLY A 264 8.08 21.03 -7.39
C GLY A 264 8.55 20.27 -6.14
N LYS A 265 7.92 19.13 -5.78
CA LYS A 265 8.39 18.26 -4.70
C LYS A 265 9.27 17.13 -5.25
N THR A 266 10.50 17.08 -4.76
CA THR A 266 11.47 16.00 -4.99
C THR A 266 11.51 15.06 -3.79
N GLY A 267 11.97 13.81 -3.97
CA GLY A 267 11.98 12.77 -2.93
C GLY A 267 10.79 11.82 -3.00
N ASN A 268 10.83 10.73 -2.22
CA ASN A 268 9.85 9.63 -2.29
C ASN A 268 9.13 9.35 -0.96
N ASP A 269 9.19 10.29 -0.02
CA ASP A 269 8.35 10.24 1.18
C ASP A 269 6.92 10.69 0.89
N ASP A 270 6.01 10.37 1.81
CA ASP A 270 4.58 10.63 1.63
C ASP A 270 4.20 12.10 1.52
N SER A 271 5.04 13.04 1.96
CA SER A 271 4.77 14.49 1.87
C SER A 271 4.92 15.05 0.46
N CYS A 272 5.54 14.29 -0.45
CA CYS A 272 5.72 14.68 -1.85
C CYS A 272 4.51 14.37 -2.73
N PHE A 273 3.48 13.69 -2.20
CA PHE A 273 2.33 13.22 -2.98
C PHE A 273 1.01 13.78 -2.43
N ASP A 274 0.10 14.18 -3.33
CA ASP A 274 -1.26 14.56 -2.97
C ASP A 274 -2.09 13.31 -2.66
N ARG A 275 -2.24 13.07 -1.37
CA ARG A 275 -2.94 11.91 -0.84
C ARG A 275 -4.38 12.20 -0.45
N HIS A 276 -4.86 13.45 -0.55
CA HIS A 276 -6.19 13.80 -0.05
C HIS A 276 -7.30 13.10 -0.85
N GLY A 277 -7.30 13.27 -2.16
CA GLY A 277 -8.28 12.60 -3.02
C GLY A 277 -8.12 11.07 -3.02
N LEU A 278 -6.89 10.56 -2.89
CA LEU A 278 -6.66 9.12 -2.72
C LEU A 278 -7.24 8.60 -1.39
N HIS A 279 -7.10 9.36 -0.31
CA HIS A 279 -7.69 9.04 0.98
C HIS A 279 -9.22 9.08 0.91
N HIS A 280 -9.79 10.10 0.26
CA HIS A 280 -11.23 10.21 0.05
C HIS A 280 -11.78 9.05 -0.80
N TYR A 281 -11.07 8.67 -1.86
CA TYR A 281 -11.37 7.49 -2.67
C TYR A 281 -11.35 6.22 -1.81
N PHE A 282 -10.28 6.01 -1.05
CA PHE A 282 -10.15 4.88 -0.13
C PHE A 282 -11.32 4.79 0.88
N GLN A 283 -11.72 5.91 1.49
CA GLN A 283 -12.85 5.94 2.41
C GLN A 283 -14.18 5.66 1.69
N LYS A 284 -14.35 6.21 0.49
CA LYS A 284 -15.58 6.02 -0.29
C LYS A 284 -15.77 4.56 -0.68
N ILE A 285 -14.75 3.90 -1.25
CA ILE A 285 -14.88 2.50 -1.69
C ILE A 285 -15.19 1.57 -0.51
N ASN A 286 -14.60 1.82 0.66
CA ASN A 286 -14.85 1.02 1.85
C ASN A 286 -16.24 1.31 2.44
N ARG A 287 -16.71 2.55 2.42
CA ARG A 287 -18.10 2.86 2.81
C ARG A 287 -19.12 2.15 1.90
N GLU A 288 -18.87 2.15 0.60
CA GLU A 288 -19.78 1.58 -0.40
C GLU A 288 -19.76 0.05 -0.45
N SER A 289 -18.61 -0.57 -0.23
CA SER A 289 -18.41 -2.01 -0.53
C SER A 289 -17.41 -2.72 0.38
N GLY A 290 -17.07 -2.14 1.53
CA GLY A 290 -16.16 -2.72 2.52
C GLY A 290 -16.52 -2.32 3.95
N ASP A 291 -15.52 -2.21 4.83
CA ASP A 291 -15.64 -1.70 6.19
C ASP A 291 -15.68 -0.16 6.25
N HIS A 292 -16.85 0.39 6.56
CA HIS A 292 -17.04 1.85 6.70
C HIS A 292 -16.22 2.50 7.83
N LYS A 293 -15.66 1.72 8.77
CA LYS A 293 -14.86 2.25 9.89
C LYS A 293 -13.39 2.44 9.53
N ILE A 294 -12.92 1.81 8.45
CA ILE A 294 -11.53 1.96 8.03
C ILE A 294 -11.29 3.37 7.47
N SER A 295 -10.24 4.01 7.95
CA SER A 295 -9.92 5.39 7.56
C SER A 295 -8.44 5.63 7.29
N GLY A 296 -7.56 4.65 7.49
CA GLY A 296 -6.14 4.76 7.21
C GLY A 296 -5.78 4.18 5.86
N LEU A 297 -5.24 5.00 4.94
CA LEU A 297 -4.72 4.48 3.65
C LEU A 297 -3.53 3.52 3.86
N ARG A 298 -2.66 3.79 4.85
CA ARG A 298 -1.62 2.86 5.29
C ARG A 298 -2.19 1.98 6.40
N HIS A 299 -2.50 0.74 6.08
CA HIS A 299 -3.12 -0.21 7.01
C HIS A 299 -2.39 -1.56 7.01
N GLY A 300 -2.60 -2.34 8.07
CA GLY A 300 -2.09 -3.71 8.16
C GLY A 300 -2.92 -4.67 7.31
N ILE A 301 -2.27 -5.36 6.37
CA ILE A 301 -2.85 -6.47 5.61
C ILE A 301 -2.62 -7.75 6.42
N ARG A 302 -3.61 -8.64 6.49
CA ARG A 302 -3.42 -9.94 7.18
C ARG A 302 -2.34 -10.78 6.51
N LEU A 303 -1.50 -11.44 7.31
CA LEU A 303 -0.46 -12.32 6.78
C LEU A 303 -1.02 -13.73 6.53
N ALA A 304 -0.92 -14.23 5.29
CA ALA A 304 -1.39 -15.55 4.92
C ALA A 304 -0.63 -16.68 5.64
N GLY A 305 -1.34 -17.76 5.95
CA GLY A 305 -0.78 -18.91 6.69
C GLY A 305 -0.89 -18.79 8.21
N TYR A 306 -1.33 -17.65 8.73
CA TYR A 306 -1.62 -17.44 10.15
C TYR A 306 -3.13 -17.44 10.42
N ARG A 307 -3.52 -17.70 11.67
CA ARG A 307 -4.92 -17.65 12.12
C ARG A 307 -5.36 -16.22 12.42
N ASN A 308 -6.61 -15.92 12.13
CA ASN A 308 -7.27 -14.70 12.61
C ASN A 308 -7.86 -14.97 14.00
N MET A 309 -7.17 -14.49 15.03
CA MET A 309 -7.44 -14.80 16.43
C MET A 309 -8.54 -13.90 17.04
N LYS A 310 -9.23 -13.05 16.25
CA LYS A 310 -10.30 -12.19 16.79
C LYS A 310 -11.42 -13.07 17.40
N PRO A 311 -11.92 -12.77 18.62
CA PRO A 311 -12.90 -13.59 19.33
C PRO A 311 -14.18 -13.88 18.53
N LYS A 312 -14.64 -12.93 17.70
CA LYS A 312 -15.83 -13.10 16.84
C LYS A 312 -15.70 -14.21 15.79
N HIS A 313 -14.51 -14.77 15.60
CA HIS A 313 -14.26 -15.87 14.64
C HIS A 313 -14.01 -17.21 15.32
N GLU A 314 -14.05 -17.25 16.65
CA GLU A 314 -13.95 -18.45 17.46
C GLU A 314 -15.12 -19.38 17.18
N ARG A 315 -14.82 -20.65 16.90
CA ARG A 315 -15.82 -21.72 16.80
C ARG A 315 -15.47 -22.82 17.78
N VAL A 316 -16.46 -23.25 18.56
CA VAL A 316 -16.32 -24.46 19.40
C VAL A 316 -16.38 -25.68 18.50
N VAL A 317 -15.43 -26.59 18.64
CA VAL A 317 -15.35 -27.81 17.84
C VAL A 317 -15.12 -29.00 18.77
N GLU A 318 -16.13 -29.86 18.86
CA GLU A 318 -16.05 -31.11 19.63
C GLU A 318 -15.00 -32.06 19.04
N GLY A 319 -14.31 -32.79 19.92
CA GLY A 319 -13.33 -33.81 19.51
C GLY A 319 -11.96 -33.29 19.06
N LYS A 320 -11.71 -31.96 19.07
CA LYS A 320 -10.38 -31.38 18.85
C LYS A 320 -9.69 -31.09 20.18
N ALA A 321 -8.38 -31.32 20.25
CA ALA A 321 -7.56 -31.12 21.46
C ALA A 321 -7.64 -29.71 22.09
N TRP A 322 -7.98 -28.70 21.28
CA TRP A 322 -8.03 -27.30 21.72
C TRP A 322 -9.45 -26.75 21.89
N SER A 323 -10.48 -27.55 21.58
CA SER A 323 -11.92 -27.23 21.61
C SER A 323 -12.38 -25.97 20.86
N LEU A 324 -11.45 -25.12 20.40
CA LEU A 324 -11.65 -23.85 19.74
C LEU A 324 -10.89 -23.83 18.40
N GLU A 325 -11.55 -23.32 17.38
CA GLU A 325 -10.99 -23.16 16.04
C GLU A 325 -11.11 -21.70 15.59
N TYR A 326 -10.02 -21.20 14.98
CA TYR A 326 -9.95 -19.91 14.34
C TYR A 326 -9.58 -20.10 12.86
N PRO A 327 -10.12 -19.29 11.93
CA PRO A 327 -9.85 -19.42 10.51
C PRO A 327 -8.40 -19.03 10.18
N PHE A 328 -7.80 -19.77 9.25
CA PHE A 328 -6.54 -19.35 8.62
C PHE A 328 -6.79 -18.31 7.54
N VAL A 329 -5.90 -17.33 7.46
CA VAL A 329 -5.85 -16.36 6.36
C VAL A 329 -5.33 -17.07 5.11
N LYS A 330 -6.10 -17.03 4.02
CA LYS A 330 -5.78 -17.71 2.75
C LYS A 330 -5.68 -16.72 1.61
N ILE A 331 -4.81 -17.01 0.64
CA ILE A 331 -4.69 -16.24 -0.60
C ILE A 331 -5.73 -16.77 -1.59
N GLU A 332 -6.71 -15.94 -1.96
CA GLU A 332 -7.69 -16.23 -3.02
C GLU A 332 -7.21 -15.74 -4.40
N HIS A 333 -6.52 -14.60 -4.43
CA HIS A 333 -5.95 -14.03 -5.65
C HIS A 333 -4.55 -13.45 -5.36
N ALA A 334 -3.61 -13.63 -6.29
CA ALA A 334 -2.24 -13.13 -6.16
C ALA A 334 -1.59 -12.98 -7.54
N GLU A 335 -1.56 -11.75 -8.04
CA GLU A 335 -0.90 -11.38 -9.28
C GLU A 335 -0.21 -10.03 -9.10
N SER A 336 1.07 -9.92 -9.45
CA SER A 336 1.77 -8.64 -9.39
C SER A 336 1.26 -7.73 -10.51
N THR A 337 0.21 -6.94 -10.25
CA THR A 337 -0.39 -6.06 -11.25
C THR A 337 -0.68 -4.69 -10.68
N PHE A 338 -0.63 -3.66 -11.53
CA PHE A 338 -1.20 -2.37 -11.21
C PHE A 338 -2.69 -2.31 -11.60
N CYS A 339 -3.46 -1.53 -10.86
CA CYS A 339 -4.88 -1.32 -11.14
C CYS A 339 -5.12 0.07 -11.73
N SER A 340 -5.13 0.17 -13.07
CA SER A 340 -5.42 1.41 -13.81
C SER A 340 -6.77 2.01 -13.43
N LYS A 341 -7.77 1.18 -13.15
CA LYS A 341 -9.11 1.64 -12.77
C LYS A 341 -9.09 2.34 -11.42
N THR A 342 -8.52 1.71 -10.40
CA THR A 342 -8.30 2.33 -9.07
C THR A 342 -7.52 3.63 -9.19
N MET A 343 -6.46 3.66 -10.00
CA MET A 343 -5.65 4.85 -10.21
C MET A 343 -6.47 6.00 -10.83
N ARG A 344 -7.22 5.73 -11.91
CA ARG A 344 -8.07 6.74 -12.56
C ARG A 344 -9.16 7.27 -11.63
N ASP A 345 -9.83 6.38 -10.91
CA ASP A 345 -10.91 6.77 -9.99
C ASP A 345 -10.37 7.63 -8.84
N ALA A 346 -9.20 7.29 -8.28
CA ALA A 346 -8.54 8.09 -7.26
C ALA A 346 -8.05 9.45 -7.79
N LEU A 347 -7.46 9.49 -8.98
CA LEU A 347 -7.02 10.74 -9.61
C LEU A 347 -8.19 11.68 -9.92
N LYS A 348 -9.34 11.13 -10.32
CA LYS A 348 -10.56 11.91 -10.51
C LYS A 348 -10.96 12.62 -9.21
N MET A 349 -10.93 11.92 -8.08
CA MET A 349 -11.23 12.54 -6.78
C MET A 349 -10.20 13.58 -6.36
N CYS A 350 -8.92 13.37 -6.62
CA CYS A 350 -7.91 14.41 -6.35
C CYS A 350 -8.22 15.71 -7.11
N ARG A 351 -8.71 15.63 -8.37
CA ARG A 351 -9.09 16.82 -9.14
C ARG A 351 -10.33 17.50 -8.57
N GLU A 352 -11.35 16.73 -8.22
CA GLU A 352 -12.59 17.24 -7.63
C GLU A 352 -12.33 17.95 -6.29
N ASP A 353 -11.45 17.38 -5.45
CA ASP A 353 -11.04 17.98 -4.17
C ASP A 353 -10.28 19.31 -4.36
N VAL A 354 -9.43 19.41 -5.38
CA VAL A 354 -8.71 20.66 -5.71
C VAL A 354 -9.68 21.76 -6.14
N VAL A 355 -10.66 21.42 -6.98
CA VAL A 355 -11.70 22.38 -7.42
C VAL A 355 -12.54 22.83 -6.23
N GLY A 356 -13.04 21.89 -5.41
CA GLY A 356 -13.83 22.21 -4.23
C GLY A 356 -13.10 23.08 -3.20
N ARG A 357 -11.79 22.89 -3.02
CA ARG A 357 -10.96 23.77 -2.17
C ARG A 357 -10.76 25.16 -2.76
N ALA A 358 -10.53 25.25 -4.07
CA ALA A 358 -10.41 26.54 -4.75
C ALA A 358 -11.71 27.35 -4.64
N ASP A 359 -12.86 26.70 -4.77
CA ASP A 359 -14.18 27.33 -4.63
C ASP A 359 -14.44 27.78 -3.19
N LEU A 360 -14.05 26.98 -2.20
CA LEU A 360 -14.13 27.33 -0.77
C LEU A 360 -13.21 28.50 -0.41
N ASP A 361 -11.99 28.52 -0.93
CA ASP A 361 -11.03 29.61 -0.71
C ASP A 361 -11.47 30.89 -1.43
N ALA A 362 -12.03 30.80 -2.63
CA ALA A 362 -12.66 31.92 -3.33
C ALA A 362 -13.86 32.47 -2.54
N SER A 363 -14.72 31.59 -2.02
CA SER A 363 -15.86 31.95 -1.17
C SER A 363 -15.42 32.61 0.14
N ARG A 364 -14.35 32.12 0.77
CA ARG A 364 -13.75 32.74 1.96
C ARG A 364 -13.13 34.10 1.66
N GLN A 365 -12.44 34.26 0.54
CA GLN A 365 -11.89 35.54 0.11
C GLN A 365 -13.00 36.54 -0.22
N GLU A 366 -14.10 36.10 -0.83
CA GLU A 366 -15.27 36.93 -1.11
C GLU A 366 -15.98 37.34 0.18
N ALA A 367 -16.16 36.43 1.14
CA ALA A 367 -16.69 36.73 2.47
C ALA A 367 -15.80 37.73 3.23
N ALA A 368 -14.47 37.56 3.17
CA ALA A 368 -13.52 38.50 3.76
C ALA A 368 -13.57 39.88 3.09
N ARG A 369 -13.71 39.94 1.76
CA ARG A 369 -13.90 41.21 1.02
C ARG A 369 -15.19 41.91 1.38
N LYS A 370 -16.30 41.16 1.52
CA LYS A 370 -17.61 41.71 1.96
C LYS A 370 -17.54 42.21 3.40
N HIS A 371 -16.83 41.52 4.29
CA HIS A 371 -16.59 41.96 5.67
C HIS A 371 -15.75 43.25 5.72
N VAL A 372 -14.69 43.35 4.93
CA VAL A 372 -13.86 44.57 4.83
C VAL A 372 -14.61 45.74 4.16
N ALA A 373 -15.48 45.46 3.18
CA ALA A 373 -16.34 46.46 2.57
C ALA A 373 -17.45 46.94 3.52
N GLY A 374 -18.01 46.05 4.35
CA GLY A 374 -18.95 46.40 5.41
C GLY A 374 -18.33 47.29 6.49
N LEU A 375 -17.08 47.01 6.89
CA LEU A 375 -16.31 47.85 7.83
C LEU A 375 -16.01 49.26 7.30
N LYS A 376 -16.07 49.49 5.98
CA LYS A 376 -15.90 50.83 5.38
C LYS A 376 -17.18 51.66 5.33
N ASN A 377 -18.35 51.03 5.56
CA ASN A 377 -19.66 51.67 5.40
C ASN A 377 -20.45 51.83 6.72
N GLY A 378 -19.89 51.53 7.89
CA GLY A 378 -20.62 51.76 9.14
C GLY A 378 -19.85 51.42 10.41
N GLU A 379 -19.55 52.50 11.14
CA GLU A 379 -19.40 52.62 12.60
C GLU A 379 -18.26 51.90 13.33
N ALA A 380 -17.51 52.71 14.06
CA ALA A 380 -16.39 52.32 14.91
C ALA A 380 -16.85 51.40 16.05
N THR A 381 -16.26 50.21 16.14
CA THR A 381 -16.20 49.48 17.40
C THR A 381 -14.82 48.85 17.57
N GLN A 382 -14.34 48.90 18.80
CA GLN A 382 -12.92 48.90 19.20
C GLN A 382 -12.11 47.65 18.82
N SER A 383 -10.86 47.92 18.42
CA SER A 383 -9.76 47.00 18.15
C SER A 383 -9.51 45.95 19.22
N GLN A 384 -9.38 44.69 18.80
CA GLN A 384 -8.44 43.75 19.42
C GLN A 384 -7.34 43.39 18.43
N LYS A 385 -6.08 43.58 18.87
CA LYS A 385 -4.84 43.35 18.12
C LYS A 385 -4.60 41.86 17.88
N LEU A 386 -4.32 41.48 16.64
CA LEU A 386 -3.66 40.21 16.29
C LEU A 386 -2.39 40.51 15.47
N PRO A 387 -1.28 39.78 15.67
CA PRO A 387 -0.01 40.06 15.01
C PRO A 387 0.02 39.54 13.56
N PRO A 388 0.92 40.04 12.70
CA PRO A 388 0.95 39.68 11.29
C PRO A 388 1.54 38.27 11.11
N ARG A 389 0.78 37.37 10.47
CA ARG A 389 1.34 36.14 9.91
C ARG A 389 1.68 36.38 8.45
N TYR A 390 2.97 36.22 8.12
CA TYR A 390 3.48 36.06 6.78
C TYR A 390 2.71 34.93 6.07
N ALA A 391 2.03 35.25 4.97
CA ALA A 391 1.48 34.28 4.04
C ALA A 391 2.37 34.27 2.79
N PRO A 392 3.05 33.16 2.44
CA PRO A 392 3.49 32.96 1.08
C PRO A 392 2.30 32.47 0.22
N PRO A 393 2.21 32.88 -1.06
CA PRO A 393 1.11 32.47 -1.93
C PRO A 393 1.27 31.00 -2.34
N LEU A 394 0.33 30.15 -1.95
CA LEU A 394 0.17 28.81 -2.50
C LEU A 394 -0.45 28.92 -3.91
N LYS A 395 0.30 28.51 -4.93
CA LYS A 395 -0.27 28.10 -6.22
C LYS A 395 -0.07 26.60 -6.37
N PRO A 396 -1.12 25.80 -6.64
CA PRO A 396 -0.95 24.51 -7.27
C PRO A 396 -1.56 24.55 -8.68
N GLN A 397 -0.72 24.78 -9.68
CA GLN A 397 -0.93 24.08 -10.94
C GLN A 397 -0.14 22.79 -10.80
N THR A 398 -0.77 21.63 -10.96
CA THR A 398 -0.09 20.33 -11.00
C THR A 398 0.20 19.95 -12.46
N ALA A 399 1.24 19.14 -12.71
CA ALA A 399 1.64 18.68 -14.04
C ALA A 399 0.55 17.79 -14.67
N LEU A 400 -0.35 17.28 -13.82
CA LEU A 400 -1.53 16.48 -14.13
C LEU A 400 -2.54 17.14 -15.08
N GLY A 401 -2.54 18.47 -15.21
CA GLY A 401 -3.42 19.13 -16.18
C GLY A 401 -3.05 18.78 -17.63
N ARG A 402 -1.77 18.53 -17.92
CA ARG A 402 -1.29 18.33 -19.31
C ARG A 402 -1.24 16.86 -19.70
N ALA A 403 -0.65 15.99 -18.87
CA ALA A 403 -0.49 14.57 -19.19
C ALA A 403 -1.84 13.82 -19.33
N ALA A 404 -2.85 14.21 -18.55
CA ALA A 404 -4.16 13.60 -18.65
C ALA A 404 -5.00 14.17 -19.80
N ALA A 405 -4.79 15.43 -20.19
CA ALA A 405 -5.43 16.00 -21.38
C ALA A 405 -4.88 15.35 -22.67
N GLU A 406 -3.59 15.01 -22.71
CA GLU A 406 -2.99 14.24 -23.81
C GLU A 406 -3.49 12.80 -23.89
N PHE A 407 -3.72 12.15 -22.74
CA PHE A 407 -4.29 10.80 -22.69
C PHE A 407 -5.76 10.78 -23.16
N ASP A 408 -6.57 11.75 -22.71
CA ASP A 408 -7.99 11.86 -23.09
C ASP A 408 -8.16 12.26 -24.57
N ARG A 409 -7.20 13.01 -25.15
CA ARG A 409 -7.18 13.31 -26.60
C ARG A 409 -6.90 12.06 -27.45
N ARG A 410 -5.93 11.23 -27.06
CA ARG A 410 -5.57 10.02 -27.82
C ARG A 410 -6.67 8.97 -27.83
N ASP A 411 -7.48 8.88 -26.79
CA ASP A 411 -8.61 7.93 -26.75
C ASP A 411 -9.85 8.43 -27.52
N ARG A 412 -10.01 9.76 -27.68
CA ARG A 412 -11.04 10.35 -28.56
C ARG A 412 -10.68 10.31 -30.04
N GLU A 413 -9.40 10.22 -30.37
CA GLU A 413 -8.88 10.22 -31.76
C GLU A 413 -8.70 8.80 -32.35
N ARG A 414 -9.12 7.73 -31.67
CA ARG A 414 -9.12 6.38 -32.28
C ARG A 414 -10.19 6.29 -33.39
N PRO A 415 -9.83 5.95 -34.64
CA PRO A 415 -10.81 5.71 -35.69
C PRO A 415 -11.66 4.48 -35.36
N GLU A 416 -12.98 4.59 -35.51
CA GLU A 416 -13.92 3.48 -35.54
C GLU A 416 -13.69 2.62 -36.79
N GLN A 417 -12.66 1.77 -36.77
CA GLN A 417 -12.47 0.72 -37.77
C GLN A 417 -12.29 -0.61 -37.04
N ASN A 418 -13.40 -1.17 -36.55
CA ASN A 418 -13.63 -2.60 -36.32
C ASN A 418 -14.99 -2.85 -35.64
N ARG A 419 -16.09 -2.35 -36.24
CA ARG A 419 -17.46 -2.69 -35.80
C ARG A 419 -18.35 -3.32 -36.87
N GLU A 420 -17.81 -3.63 -38.03
CA GLU A 420 -18.53 -4.39 -39.05
C GLU A 420 -17.72 -5.63 -39.41
N HIS A 421 -18.00 -6.75 -38.72
CA HIS A 421 -17.92 -8.13 -39.25
C HIS A 421 -18.44 -9.09 -38.18
N SER A 422 -19.74 -9.02 -37.90
CA SER A 422 -20.47 -10.08 -37.19
C SER A 422 -21.97 -9.94 -37.40
N LYS A 423 -22.40 -9.86 -38.67
CA LYS A 423 -23.75 -10.20 -39.10
C LYS A 423 -23.70 -10.79 -40.51
N CYS A 424 -23.61 -12.12 -40.61
CA CYS A 424 -24.43 -12.96 -41.51
C CYS A 424 -23.86 -14.39 -41.60
N ARG A 425 -24.79 -15.34 -41.38
CA ARG A 425 -24.74 -16.81 -41.52
C ARG A 425 -23.99 -17.60 -40.46
#